data_AF-A0A8T5GJA0-F1
#
_entry.id   AF-A0A8T5GJA0-F1
#
_cell.length_a   1.000
_cell.length_b   1.000
_cell.length_c   1.000
_cell.angle_alpha   90.00
_cell.angle_beta   90.00
_cell.angle_gamma   90.00
#
_symmetry.space_group_name_H-M   'P 1'
#
loop_
_entity.id
_entity.type
_entity.pdbx_description
1 polymer ?
#
loop_
_entity_poly.entity_id
_entity_poly.type
_entity_poly.pdbx_seq_one_letter_code
_entity_poly.pdbx_strand_id
1 'polypeptide(L)' 'MGGLLWSIMSDEGSLLVSAEAYEESAVNIGTQQKSADMGRFIDRVREDGLYLLDIHITDARIRSIAAFLNTFDAPS' A
#
# COMPACT_ATOMS: atom_id res chain seq x y z
N MET A 1 15.25 1.63 33.47
CA MET A 1 14.10 0.85 32.95
C MET A 1 13.39 1.70 31.91
N GLY A 2 13.24 1.22 30.66
CA GLY A 2 12.52 1.97 29.62
C GLY A 2 13.03 1.81 28.18
N GLY A 3 14.13 1.10 27.94
CA GLY A 3 14.76 1.04 26.62
C GLY A 3 14.32 -0.10 25.69
N LEU A 4 13.47 -1.02 26.14
CA LEU A 4 13.13 -2.24 25.39
C LEU A 4 11.66 -2.35 24.97
N LEU A 5 10.79 -1.45 25.46
CA LEU A 5 9.35 -1.52 25.15
C LEU A 5 8.98 -0.78 23.85
N TRP A 6 9.79 0.19 23.42
CA TRP A 6 9.55 0.91 22.14
C TRP A 6 9.92 0.06 20.91
N SER A 7 10.86 -0.89 21.05
CA SER A 7 11.37 -1.65 19.90
C SER A 7 10.45 -2.80 19.45
N ILE A 8 9.36 -3.08 20.17
CA ILE A 8 8.49 -4.25 19.93
C ILE A 8 7.10 -3.85 19.41
N MET A 9 6.89 -2.58 19.03
CA MET A 9 5.62 -2.10 18.46
C MET A 9 5.71 -1.79 16.95
N SER A 10 6.53 -2.50 16.17
CA SER A 10 6.64 -2.22 14.72
C SER A 10 6.78 -3.45 13.82
N ASP A 11 6.45 -4.65 14.31
CA ASP A 11 6.56 -5.88 13.49
C ASP A 11 5.21 -6.42 12.98
N GLU A 12 4.18 -5.56 12.98
CA GLU A 12 3.01 -5.66 12.08
C GLU A 12 3.22 -4.74 10.85
N GLY A 13 4.43 -4.85 10.26
CA GLY A 13 4.69 -4.59 8.85
C GLY A 13 4.98 -3.14 8.47
N SER A 14 6.24 -2.70 8.63
CA SER A 14 6.74 -1.54 7.88
C SER A 14 6.42 -1.70 6.39
N LEU A 15 6.01 -0.62 5.72
CA LEU A 15 5.86 -0.55 4.26
C LEU A 15 7.10 -1.14 3.55
N LEU A 16 6.91 -1.73 2.37
CA LEU A 16 7.97 -2.34 1.55
C LEU A 16 9.08 -1.33 1.21
N VAL A 17 8.70 -0.06 1.07
CA VAL A 17 9.56 1.11 0.92
C VAL A 17 9.05 2.23 1.83
N SER A 18 9.75 3.36 1.94
CA SER A 18 9.25 4.49 2.72
C SER A 18 7.92 5.03 2.18
N ALA A 19 7.10 5.62 3.05
CA ALA A 19 5.87 6.30 2.63
C ALA A 19 6.16 7.43 1.62
N GLU A 20 7.26 8.17 1.85
CA GLU A 20 7.76 9.19 0.94
C GLU A 20 8.03 8.63 -0.46
N ALA A 21 8.68 7.47 -0.58
CA ALA A 21 8.94 6.86 -1.89
C ALA A 21 7.65 6.50 -2.64
N TYR A 22 6.61 6.06 -1.92
CA TYR A 22 5.29 5.82 -2.52
C TYR A 22 4.62 7.12 -2.98
N GLU A 23 4.68 8.18 -2.18
CA GLU A 23 4.11 9.48 -2.50
C GLU A 23 4.82 10.18 -3.67
N GLU A 24 6.15 10.20 -3.68
CA GLU A 24 6.97 10.77 -4.76
C GLU A 24 6.76 10.04 -6.09
N SER A 25 6.49 8.73 -6.02
CA SER A 25 6.14 7.90 -7.17
C SER A 25 4.67 8.05 -7.59
N ALA A 26 3.89 8.86 -6.87
CA ALA A 26 2.47 9.12 -7.11
C ALA A 26 1.57 7.87 -7.19
N VAL A 27 1.92 6.78 -6.49
CA VAL A 27 1.16 5.50 -6.59
C VAL A 27 -0.26 5.62 -6.04
N ASN A 28 -0.48 6.57 -5.12
CA ASN A 28 -1.75 6.81 -4.46
C ASN A 28 -2.67 7.73 -5.27
N ILE A 29 -2.19 8.35 -6.35
CA ILE A 29 -2.99 9.28 -7.16
C ILE A 29 -3.89 8.50 -8.11
N GLY A 30 -5.20 8.49 -7.84
CA GLY A 30 -6.21 7.91 -8.71
C GLY A 30 -6.73 8.89 -9.77
N THR A 31 -7.99 8.74 -10.16
CA THR A 31 -8.66 9.60 -11.16
C THR A 31 -9.91 10.25 -10.57
N GLN A 32 -10.61 11.08 -11.34
CA GLN A 32 -11.93 11.62 -10.94
C GLN A 32 -13.07 10.61 -11.15
N GLN A 33 -12.85 9.53 -11.91
CA GLN A 33 -13.82 8.48 -12.13
C GLN A 33 -13.58 7.31 -11.17
N LYS A 34 -14.65 6.66 -10.70
CA LYS A 34 -14.55 5.44 -9.89
C LYS A 34 -15.58 4.40 -10.29
N SER A 35 -15.27 3.14 -10.04
CA SER A 35 -16.24 2.05 -10.04
C SER A 35 -16.63 1.70 -8.59
N ALA A 36 -17.72 0.94 -8.43
CA ALA A 36 -18.17 0.47 -7.12
C ALA A 36 -17.12 -0.44 -6.45
N ASP A 37 -16.50 -1.33 -7.23
CA ASP A 37 -15.51 -2.29 -6.73
C ASP A 37 -14.24 -1.65 -6.17
N MET A 38 -13.90 -0.46 -6.65
CA MET A 38 -12.73 0.28 -6.19
C MET A 38 -12.94 0.95 -4.82
N GLY A 39 -14.18 1.03 -4.33
CA GLY A 39 -14.51 1.76 -3.10
C GLY A 39 -13.69 1.34 -1.88
N ARG A 40 -13.37 0.05 -1.75
CA ARG A 40 -12.57 -0.50 -0.64
C ARG A 40 -11.07 -0.16 -0.68
N PHE A 41 -10.59 0.42 -1.78
CA PHE A 41 -9.17 0.77 -1.98
C PHE A 41 -8.93 2.28 -1.93
N ILE A 42 -10.00 3.08 -1.87
CA ILE A 42 -9.94 4.53 -1.83
C ILE A 42 -9.88 4.95 -0.36
N ASP A 43 -8.84 5.69 0.00
CA ASP A 43 -8.67 6.29 1.33
C ASP A 43 -9.55 7.53 1.47
N ARG A 44 -9.40 8.48 0.54
CA ARG A 44 -10.13 9.75 0.57
C ARG A 44 -10.27 10.39 -0.81
N VAL A 45 -11.05 11.46 -0.88
CA VAL A 45 -11.17 12.34 -2.05
C VAL A 45 -10.38 13.61 -1.79
N ARG A 46 -9.54 14.02 -2.73
CA ARG A 46 -8.82 15.29 -2.71
C ARG A 46 -9.73 16.44 -3.14
N GLU A 47 -9.36 17.68 -2.81
CA GLU A 47 -10.10 18.89 -3.15
C GLU A 47 -10.34 19.09 -4.66
N ASP A 48 -9.46 18.56 -5.51
CA ASP A 48 -9.57 18.58 -6.97
C ASP A 48 -10.46 17.46 -7.55
N GLY A 49 -11.06 16.63 -6.68
CA GLY A 49 -11.94 15.53 -7.06
C GLY A 49 -11.21 14.23 -7.40
N LEU A 50 -9.88 14.16 -7.28
CA LEU A 50 -9.15 12.91 -7.44
C LEU A 50 -9.36 11.98 -6.24
N TYR A 51 -9.65 10.72 -6.52
CA TYR A 51 -9.64 9.68 -5.49
C TYR A 51 -8.21 9.30 -5.15
N LEU A 52 -7.87 9.31 -3.86
CA LEU A 52 -6.57 8.85 -3.37
C LEU A 52 -6.69 7.40 -2.90
N LEU A 53 -5.77 6.55 -3.33
CA LEU A 53 -5.70 5.15 -2.95
C LEU A 53 -4.95 4.98 -1.63
N ASP A 54 -5.36 3.99 -0.85
CA ASP A 54 -4.69 3.62 0.40
C ASP A 54 -3.35 2.92 0.10
N ILE A 55 -2.24 3.50 0.56
CA ILE A 55 -0.89 2.98 0.36
C ILE A 55 -0.65 1.68 1.13
N HIS A 56 -1.27 1.49 2.29
CA HIS A 56 -1.13 0.28 3.10
C HIS A 56 -1.84 -0.88 2.42
N ILE A 57 -3.04 -0.65 1.85
CA ILE A 57 -3.72 -1.68 1.08
C ILE A 57 -2.93 -2.02 -0.20
N THR A 58 -2.36 -1.01 -0.85
CA THR A 58 -1.49 -1.19 -2.03
C THR A 58 -0.28 -2.06 -1.68
N ASP A 59 0.44 -1.74 -0.59
CA ASP A 59 1.58 -2.51 -0.09
C ASP A 59 1.21 -3.97 0.22
N ALA A 60 0.12 -4.19 0.96
CA ALA A 60 -0.36 -5.51 1.31
C ALA A 60 -0.73 -6.36 0.07
N ARG A 61 -1.29 -5.72 -0.97
CA ARG A 61 -1.61 -6.40 -2.23
C ARG A 61 -0.36 -6.77 -3.01
N ILE A 62 0.66 -5.91 -3.05
CA ILE A 62 1.95 -6.23 -3.67
C ILE A 62 2.55 -7.48 -3.01
N ARG A 63 2.57 -7.54 -1.68
CA ARG A 63 3.06 -8.73 -0.94
C ARG A 63 2.29 -9.99 -1.28
N SER A 64 0.96 -9.89 -1.31
CA SER A 64 0.08 -11.01 -1.64
C SER A 64 0.32 -11.53 -3.06
N ILE A 65 0.48 -10.61 -4.02
CA ILE A 65 0.77 -10.94 -5.42
C ILE A 65 2.16 -11.56 -5.54
N ALA A 66 3.18 -11.00 -4.89
CA ALA A 66 4.53 -11.55 -4.91
C ALA A 66 4.58 -12.98 -4.34
N ALA A 67 3.90 -13.22 -3.22
CA ALA A 67 3.78 -14.55 -2.63
C ALA A 67 3.07 -15.53 -3.57
N PHE A 68 2.00 -15.08 -4.25
CA PHE A 68 1.29 -15.87 -5.25
C PHE A 68 2.17 -16.18 -6.48
N LEU A 69 2.89 -15.20 -7.02
CA LEU A 69 3.75 -15.41 -8.18
C LEU A 69 4.90 -16.38 -7.87
N ASN A 70 5.42 -16.37 -6.64
CA ASN A 70 6.44 -17.32 -6.19
C ASN A 70 5.96 -18.78 -6.11
N THR A 71 4.66 -19.07 -6.32
CA THR A 71 4.18 -20.45 -6.42
C THR A 71 4.34 -21.05 -7.82
N PHE A 72 4.78 -20.27 -8.81
CA PHE A 72 4.98 -20.71 -10.18
C PHE A 72 6.47 -20.86 -10.48
N ASP A 73 6.82 -21.86 -11.30
CA ASP A 73 8.15 -21.97 -11.87
C ASP A 73 8.38 -20.87 -12.91
N ALA A 74 9.60 -20.33 -12.95
CA ALA A 74 9.98 -19.37 -13.97
C ALA A 74 9.86 -20.02 -15.37
N PRO A 75 9.38 -19.30 -16.39
CA PRO A 75 9.39 -19.79 -17.77
C PRO A 75 10.82 -20.16 -18.15
N SER A 76 11.01 -21.38 -18.66
CA SER A 76 12.30 -21.90 -19.16
C SER A 76 12.77 -21.18 -20.41
#